data_AF-A0A7S2D4M8-F1
#
_entry.id   AF-A0A7S2D4M8-F1
#
_cell.length_a   1.000
_cell.length_b   1.000
_cell.length_c   1.000
_cell.angle_alpha   90.00
_cell.angle_beta   90.00
_cell.angle_gamma   90.00
#
_symmetry.space_group_name_H-M   'P 1'
#
loop_
_entity.id
_entity.type
_entity.pdbx_description
1 polymer ?
#
loop_
_entity_poly.entity_id
_entity_poly.type
_entity_poly.pdbx_seq_one_letter_code
_entity_poly.pdbx_strand_id
1 'polypeptide(L)'
;GFGCSDGGSGNSPAAQYALQGGTEVVVHGLINAAERNGRRGKVLAWDQVRARYRVELEDGTSLLRAQNITQLCRIEVVGLVSKPELNGCCGRVLFYDDERGRYQVL
;
A
#
# COMPACT_ATOMS: atom_id res chain seq x y z
N GLY A 1 8.66 14.08 45.32
CA GLY A 1 7.83 14.66 44.27
C GLY A 1 7.72 13.64 43.16
N PHE A 2 6.50 13.32 42.75
CA PHE A 2 6.24 12.45 41.60
C PHE A 2 6.53 13.20 40.30
N GLY A 3 7.10 12.50 39.33
CA GLY A 3 7.39 13.01 38.00
C GLY A 3 7.79 11.87 37.06
N CYS A 4 6.84 10.99 36.78
CA CYS A 4 6.81 10.17 35.56
C CYS A 4 6.77 11.15 34.36
N SER A 5 7.34 10.87 33.19
CA SER A 5 6.81 9.83 32.31
C SER A 5 7.70 9.54 31.11
N ASP A 6 7.76 8.24 30.81
CA ASP A 6 8.20 7.57 29.60
C ASP A 6 7.64 8.18 28.30
N GLY A 7 8.53 8.34 27.31
CA GLY A 7 8.18 8.48 25.91
C GLY A 7 8.49 7.18 25.16
N GLY A 8 7.73 6.12 25.46
CA GLY A 8 7.85 4.83 24.79
C GLY A 8 7.58 4.95 23.29
N SER A 9 8.50 4.44 22.49
CA SER A 9 8.34 4.24 21.04
C SER A 9 7.15 3.33 20.79
N GLY A 10 6.02 3.93 20.39
CA GLY A 10 4.80 3.22 20.02
C GLY A 10 4.97 2.51 18.69
N ASN A 11 5.68 1.38 18.67
CA ASN A 11 5.67 0.47 17.53
C ASN A 11 4.37 -0.35 17.54
N SER A 12 3.27 0.28 17.13
CA SER A 12 2.01 -0.41 16.90
C SER A 12 2.16 -1.36 15.70
N PRO A 13 1.72 -2.63 15.77
CA PRO A 13 1.82 -3.57 14.63
C PRO A 13 1.00 -3.10 13.41
N ALA A 14 0.09 -2.15 13.56
CA ALA A 14 -0.59 -1.50 12.44
C ALA A 14 0.33 -0.55 11.65
N ALA A 15 1.33 0.05 12.30
CA ALA A 15 2.27 0.98 11.67
C ALA A 15 3.28 0.25 10.78
N GLN A 16 3.70 -0.96 11.16
CA GLN A 16 4.70 -1.72 10.38
C GLN A 16 4.20 -2.15 9.00
N TYR A 17 2.88 -2.24 8.82
CA TYR A 17 2.24 -2.57 7.54
C TYR A 17 1.58 -1.36 6.87
N ALA A 18 1.69 -0.16 7.48
CA ALA A 18 1.15 1.05 6.92
C ALA A 18 2.10 1.60 5.85
N LEU A 19 1.54 2.06 4.74
CA LEU A 19 2.32 2.71 3.69
C LEU A 19 2.83 4.05 4.20
N GLN A 20 4.15 4.20 4.25
CA GLN A 20 4.78 5.41 4.73
C GLN A 20 4.62 6.55 3.72
N GLY A 21 4.71 7.79 4.20
CA GLY A 21 4.81 8.96 3.34
C GLY A 21 5.96 8.77 2.35
N GLY A 22 5.68 9.04 1.09
CA GLY A 22 6.59 8.87 -0.03
C GLY A 22 6.48 7.56 -0.80
N THR A 23 5.69 6.61 -0.31
CA THR A 23 5.48 5.32 -0.99
C THR A 23 4.77 5.50 -2.33
N GLU A 24 5.33 4.93 -3.40
CA GLU A 24 4.67 4.88 -4.71
C GLU A 24 3.55 3.83 -4.70
N VAL A 25 2.39 4.21 -5.22
CA VAL A 25 1.20 3.36 -5.26
C VAL A 25 0.49 3.47 -6.61
N VAL A 26 -0.27 2.44 -6.94
CA VAL A 26 -1.26 2.46 -8.03
C VAL A 26 -2.66 2.36 -7.45
N VAL A 27 -3.59 3.13 -8.00
CA VAL A 27 -5.00 3.13 -7.60
C VAL A 27 -5.75 2.03 -8.34
N HIS A 28 -6.62 1.30 -7.64
CA HIS A 28 -7.50 0.29 -8.23
C HIS A 28 -8.80 0.16 -7.42
N GLY A 29 -9.75 -0.65 -7.89
CA GLY A 29 -10.97 -0.97 -7.14
C GLY A 29 -11.94 0.19 -6.89
N LEU A 30 -11.76 1.37 -7.50
CA LEU A 30 -12.71 2.48 -7.38
C LEU A 30 -13.94 2.25 -8.26
N ILE A 31 -15.12 2.20 -7.63
CA ILE A 31 -16.41 2.04 -8.33
C ILE A 31 -16.96 3.40 -8.79
N ASN A 32 -16.96 4.39 -7.88
CA ASN A 32 -17.54 5.71 -8.14
C ASN A 32 -16.59 6.68 -8.87
N ALA A 33 -15.34 6.26 -9.12
CA ALA A 33 -14.31 7.06 -9.77
C ALA A 33 -13.37 6.13 -10.55
N ALA A 34 -13.95 5.28 -11.39
CA ALA A 34 -13.23 4.23 -12.12
C ALA A 34 -12.17 4.78 -13.08
N GLU A 35 -12.31 6.02 -13.55
CA GLU A 35 -11.36 6.74 -14.39
C GLU A 35 -10.01 7.03 -13.72
N ARG A 36 -9.94 6.82 -12.39
CA ARG A 36 -8.71 6.92 -11.60
C ARG A 36 -8.03 5.58 -11.39
N ASN A 37 -8.68 4.46 -11.70
CA ASN A 37 -8.04 3.14 -11.62
C ASN A 37 -6.90 3.04 -12.64
N GLY A 38 -5.79 2.41 -12.25
CA GLY A 38 -4.55 2.32 -13.01
C GLY A 38 -3.63 3.55 -12.88
N ARG A 39 -4.09 4.66 -12.27
CA ARG A 39 -3.24 5.83 -12.06
C ARG A 39 -2.23 5.60 -10.95
N ARG A 40 -1.03 6.15 -11.13
CA ARG A 40 0.04 6.12 -10.13
C ARG A 40 -0.01 7.38 -9.26
N GLY A 41 0.49 7.24 -8.04
CA GLY A 41 0.60 8.33 -7.10
C GLY A 41 1.60 8.06 -5.99
N LYS A 42 1.73 9.05 -5.11
CA LYS A 42 2.62 9.00 -3.97
C LYS A 42 1.83 9.19 -2.69
N VAL A 43 1.99 8.29 -1.73
CA VAL A 43 1.38 8.44 -0.40
C VAL A 43 1.97 9.68 0.26
N LEU A 44 1.14 10.58 0.74
CA LEU A 44 1.56 11.72 1.55
C LEU A 44 1.54 11.35 3.04
N ALA A 45 0.40 10.84 3.51
CA ALA A 45 0.20 10.45 4.90
C ALA A 45 -1.04 9.55 5.07
N TRP A 46 -1.12 8.86 6.20
CA TRP A 46 -2.34 8.21 6.66
C TRP A 46 -3.21 9.21 7.44
N ASP A 47 -4.46 9.37 7.02
CA ASP A 47 -5.48 10.14 7.72
C ASP A 47 -6.19 9.21 8.72
N GLN A 48 -5.80 9.29 10.00
CA GLN A 48 -6.36 8.46 11.06
C GLN A 48 -7.86 8.72 11.30
N VAL A 49 -8.32 9.95 11.11
CA VAL A 49 -9.72 10.33 11.35
C VAL A 49 -10.64 9.71 10.30
N ARG A 50 -10.19 9.73 9.04
CA ARG A 50 -10.96 9.22 7.91
C ARG A 50 -10.66 7.76 7.58
N ALA A 51 -9.67 7.17 8.24
CA ALA A 51 -9.11 5.84 7.96
C ALA A 51 -8.79 5.67 6.45
N ARG A 52 -8.09 6.65 5.88
CA ARG A 52 -7.75 6.70 4.45
C ARG A 52 -6.33 7.20 4.24
N TYR A 53 -5.69 6.76 3.16
CA TYR A 53 -4.45 7.34 2.69
C TYR A 53 -4.72 8.61 1.91
N ARG A 54 -3.97 9.66 2.25
CA ARG A 54 -3.82 10.83 1.41
C ARG A 54 -2.77 10.52 0.36
N VAL A 55 -3.16 10.51 -0.90
CA VAL A 55 -2.30 10.16 -2.04
C VAL A 55 -2.27 11.34 -3.00
N GLU A 56 -1.08 11.77 -3.37
CA GLU A 56 -0.83 12.72 -4.44
C GLU A 56 -0.90 11.98 -5.79
N LEU A 57 -1.89 12.34 -6.60
CA LEU A 57 -2.06 11.91 -7.98
C LEU A 57 -1.76 13.09 -8.92
N GLU A 58 -1.66 12.82 -10.21
CA GLU A 58 -1.43 13.86 -11.23
C GLU A 58 -2.50 14.96 -11.23
N ASP A 59 -3.75 14.61 -10.93
CA ASP A 59 -4.89 15.55 -10.85
C ASP A 59 -5.06 16.19 -9.46
N GLY A 60 -4.13 15.94 -8.54
CA GLY A 60 -4.09 16.49 -7.19
C GLY A 60 -4.21 15.45 -6.09
N THR A 61 -4.54 15.90 -4.89
CA THR A 61 -4.58 15.02 -3.70
C THR A 61 -5.94 14.31 -3.57
N SER A 62 -5.90 13.00 -3.37
CA SER A 62 -7.07 12.15 -3.15
C SER A 62 -7.01 11.39 -1.82
N LEU A 63 -8.19 11.08 -1.26
CA LEU A 63 -8.33 10.25 -0.05
C LEU A 63 -8.84 8.86 -0.42
N LEU A 64 -7.95 7.89 -0.37
CA LEU A 64 -8.17 6.53 -0.84
C LEU A 64 -8.16 5.53 0.32
N ARG A 65 -8.96 4.48 0.22
CA ARG A 65 -8.90 3.37 1.19
C ARG A 65 -7.66 2.53 0.92
N ALA A 66 -7.16 1.84 1.96
CA ALA A 66 -6.04 0.92 1.83
C ALA A 66 -6.27 -0.15 0.74
N GLN A 67 -7.47 -0.70 0.67
CA GLN A 67 -7.89 -1.68 -0.35
C GLN A 67 -7.95 -1.14 -1.79
N ASN A 68 -7.91 0.18 -1.99
CA ASN A 68 -7.99 0.80 -3.31
C ASN A 68 -6.62 1.26 -3.82
N ILE A 69 -5.55 0.89 -3.12
CA ILE A 69 -4.18 1.22 -3.50
C ILE A 69 -3.27 0.01 -3.33
N THR A 70 -2.37 -0.17 -4.28
CA THR A 70 -1.32 -1.20 -4.22
C THR A 70 0.04 -0.53 -4.23
N GLN A 71 0.91 -0.93 -3.31
CA GLN A 71 2.29 -0.44 -3.29
C GLN A 71 3.06 -0.95 -4.51
N LEU A 72 3.77 -0.04 -5.17
CA LEU A 72 4.74 -0.37 -6.19
C LEU A 72 6.08 -0.63 -5.51
N CYS A 73 6.43 -1.90 -5.35
CA CYS A 73 7.68 -2.30 -4.70
C CYS A 73 8.32 -3.50 -5.40
N ARG A 74 9.60 -3.71 -5.08
CA ARG A 74 10.27 -4.97 -5.41
C ARG A 74 9.93 -6.00 -4.35
N ILE A 75 9.68 -7.22 -4.80
CA ILE A 75 9.38 -8.37 -3.96
C ILE A 75 10.26 -9.54 -4.35
N GLU A 76 10.39 -10.48 -3.44
CA GLU A 76 10.87 -11.82 -3.71
C GLU A 76 9.69 -12.77 -3.54
N VAL A 77 9.49 -13.66 -4.51
CA VAL A 77 8.45 -14.68 -4.42
C VAL A 77 8.95 -15.80 -3.52
N VAL A 78 8.16 -16.20 -2.53
CA VAL A 78 8.49 -17.31 -1.62
C VAL A 78 7.24 -18.15 -1.35
N GLY A 79 7.42 -19.43 -1.02
CA GLY A 79 6.35 -20.31 -0.57
C GLY A 79 5.32 -20.70 -1.65
N LEU A 80 5.59 -20.47 -2.94
CA LEU A 80 4.73 -20.94 -4.01
C LEU A 80 4.79 -22.47 -4.14
N VAL A 81 3.65 -23.14 -3.96
CA VAL A 81 3.55 -24.61 -4.06
C VAL A 81 3.33 -25.08 -5.49
N SER A 82 2.56 -24.34 -6.28
CA SER A 82 2.18 -24.74 -7.65
C SER A 82 3.28 -24.49 -8.68
N LYS A 83 4.19 -23.55 -8.43
CA LYS A 83 5.37 -23.25 -9.26
C LYS A 83 6.58 -22.94 -8.37
N PRO A 84 7.13 -23.95 -7.67
CA PRO A 84 8.22 -23.75 -6.72
C PRO A 84 9.47 -23.15 -7.36
N GLU A 85 9.65 -23.30 -8.68
CA GLU A 85 10.73 -22.71 -9.46
C GLU A 85 10.72 -21.18 -9.51
N LEU A 86 9.60 -20.53 -9.15
CA LEU A 86 9.53 -19.08 -9.03
C LEU A 86 9.95 -18.59 -7.63
N ASN A 87 10.12 -19.49 -6.65
CA ASN A 87 10.59 -19.09 -5.33
C ASN A 87 12.04 -18.62 -5.40
N GLY A 88 12.35 -17.50 -4.75
CA GLY A 88 13.63 -16.81 -4.86
C GLY A 88 13.72 -15.84 -6.05
N CYS A 89 12.76 -15.86 -6.98
CA CYS A 89 12.72 -14.86 -8.04
C CYS A 89 12.29 -13.50 -7.49
N CYS A 90 13.02 -12.46 -7.87
CA CYS A 90 12.66 -11.08 -7.61
C CYS A 90 11.78 -10.54 -8.73
N GLY A 91 10.83 -9.67 -8.39
CA GLY A 91 9.99 -8.97 -9.37
C GLY A 91 9.46 -7.65 -8.82
N ARG A 92 8.71 -6.93 -9.65
CA ARG A 92 8.05 -5.68 -9.27
C ARG A 92 6.54 -5.85 -9.25
N VAL A 93 5.90 -5.47 -8.14
CA VAL A 93 4.45 -5.37 -8.05
C VAL A 93 3.99 -4.23 -8.96
N LEU A 94 3.07 -4.53 -9.88
CA LEU A 94 2.52 -3.55 -10.82
C LEU A 94 1.15 -3.05 -10.40
N PHE A 95 0.25 -3.96 -10.03
CA PHE A 95 -1.07 -3.67 -9.46
C PHE A 95 -1.69 -4.95 -8.89
N TYR A 96 -2.76 -4.80 -8.12
CA TYR A 96 -3.60 -5.91 -7.66
C TYR A 96 -4.80 -6.07 -8.60
N ASP A 97 -4.98 -7.26 -9.14
CA ASP A 97 -6.12 -7.65 -9.94
C ASP A 97 -7.27 -8.05 -9.00
N ASP A 98 -8.23 -7.14 -8.84
CA ASP A 98 -9.40 -7.33 -7.97
C ASP A 98 -10.30 -8.50 -8.45
N GLU A 99 -10.35 -8.79 -9.75
CA GLU A 99 -11.17 -9.89 -10.30
C GLU A 99 -10.54 -11.25 -10.00
N ARG A 100 -9.21 -11.35 -10.10
CA ARG A 100 -8.45 -12.58 -9.87
C ARG A 100 -7.97 -12.74 -8.44
N GLY A 101 -8.14 -11.72 -7.61
CA GLY A 101 -7.72 -11.67 -6.21
C GLY A 101 -6.21 -11.80 -6.01
N ARG A 102 -5.39 -11.32 -6.96
CA ARG A 102 -3.93 -11.58 -6.98
C ARG A 102 -3.12 -10.38 -7.48
N TYR A 103 -1.88 -10.25 -7.01
CA TYR A 103 -0.93 -9.27 -7.52
C TYR A 103 -0.38 -9.69 -8.88
N GLN A 104 -0.24 -8.72 -9.78
CA GLN A 104 0.57 -8.88 -10.99
C GLN A 104 2.01 -8.44 -10.69
N VAL A 105 2.95 -9.36 -10.95
CA VAL A 105 4.38 -9.17 -10.75
C VAL A 105 5.11 -9.40 -12.09
N LEU A 106 6.04 -8.50 -12.44
CA LEU A 106 6.95 -8.63 -13.60
C LEU A 106 8.40 -8.75 -13.14
#